data_AF-A0A2T2SZU0-F1
#
_entry.id   AF-A0A2T2SZU0-F1
#
_cell.length_a   1.000
_cell.length_b   1.000
_cell.length_c   1.000
_cell.angle_alpha   90.00
_cell.angle_beta   90.00
_cell.angle_gamma   90.00
#
_symmetry.space_group_name_H-M   'P 1'
#
loop_
_entity.id
_entity.type
_entity.pdbx_description
1 polymer ?
#
loop_
_entity_poly.entity_id
_entity_poly.type
_entity_poly.pdbx_seq_one_letter_code
_entity_poly.pdbx_strand_id
1 'polypeptide(L)'
;MYPSASLRYIPNLLTVGRILVTPLLLLLLSVPSQAGQMSAVCLFVLASLSDYYDGVLARRFGVRSRLGQYLDPLADKILILGTFIALALEAPDLVPWWAVVAIALRDVVVTVLRSWAEAYGQTL
;
A
#
# COMPACT_ATOMS: atom_id res chain seq x y z
N MET A 1 -30.31 10.50 -4.64
CA MET A 1 -29.30 11.46 -5.13
C MET A 1 -28.20 10.64 -5.79
N TYR A 2 -28.17 10.55 -7.13
CA TYR A 2 -27.14 9.77 -7.83
C TYR A 2 -25.79 10.47 -7.62
N PRO A 3 -24.74 9.80 -7.12
CA PRO A 3 -23.43 10.42 -6.99
C PRO A 3 -22.97 10.90 -8.37
N SER A 4 -22.55 12.15 -8.49
CA SER A 4 -21.97 12.71 -9.71
C SER A 4 -20.77 11.86 -10.15
N ALA A 5 -20.62 11.66 -11.46
CA ALA A 5 -19.59 10.78 -12.04
C ALA A 5 -18.17 11.05 -11.51
N SER A 6 -17.88 12.27 -11.08
CA SER A 6 -16.63 12.72 -10.48
C SER A 6 -16.31 12.10 -9.10
N LEU A 7 -17.30 11.83 -8.23
CA LEU A 7 -17.04 11.15 -6.94
C LEU A 7 -16.60 9.69 -7.11
N ARG A 8 -16.88 9.12 -8.27
CA ARG A 8 -16.61 7.71 -8.58
C ARG A 8 -15.13 7.41 -8.80
N TYR A 9 -14.32 8.43 -9.09
CA TYR A 9 -12.90 8.31 -9.40
C TYR A 9 -11.97 8.67 -8.24
N ILE A 10 -12.49 9.27 -7.16
CA ILE A 10 -11.68 9.72 -6.01
C ILE A 10 -10.88 8.55 -5.38
N PRO A 11 -11.45 7.36 -5.12
CA PRO A 11 -10.69 6.26 -4.55
C PRO A 11 -9.56 5.81 -5.48
N ASN A 12 -9.85 5.62 -6.77
CA ASN A 12 -8.83 5.22 -7.75
C ASN A 12 -7.71 6.26 -7.89
N LEU A 13 -8.04 7.56 -7.77
CA LEU A 13 -7.04 8.64 -7.83
C LEU A 13 -6.10 8.59 -6.62
N LEU A 14 -6.60 8.25 -5.43
CA LEU A 14 -5.80 8.06 -4.22
C LEU A 14 -4.87 6.85 -4.35
N THR A 15 -5.36 5.72 -4.86
CA THR A 15 -4.55 4.53 -5.12
C THR A 15 -3.42 4.80 -6.12
N VAL A 16 -3.73 5.48 -7.25
CA VAL A 16 -2.73 5.89 -8.23
C VAL A 16 -1.75 6.89 -7.63
N GLY A 17 -2.24 7.83 -6.83
CA GLY A 17 -1.42 8.77 -6.08
C GLY A 17 -0.41 8.04 -5.19
N ARG A 18 -0.82 6.99 -4.48
CA ARG A 18 0.09 6.18 -3.64
C ARG A 18 1.18 5.51 -4.44
N ILE A 19 0.84 4.92 -5.59
CA ILE A 19 1.83 4.30 -6.48
C ILE A 19 2.87 5.33 -6.94
N LEU A 20 2.44 6.56 -7.26
CA LEU A 20 3.34 7.64 -7.67
C LEU A 20 4.17 8.24 -6.53
N VAL A 21 3.62 8.26 -5.31
CA VAL A 21 4.32 8.74 -4.10
C VAL A 21 5.35 7.72 -3.60
N THR A 22 5.18 6.44 -3.90
CA THR A 22 6.10 5.40 -3.42
C THR A 22 7.54 5.61 -3.93
N PRO A 23 7.83 5.87 -5.22
CA PRO A 23 9.18 6.22 -5.67
C PRO A 23 9.78 7.43 -4.95
N LEU A 24 8.98 8.46 -4.67
CA LEU A 24 9.43 9.63 -3.92
C LEU A 24 9.83 9.26 -2.49
N LEU A 25 9.07 8.37 -1.85
CA LEU A 25 9.40 7.83 -0.53
C LEU A 25 10.72 7.06 -0.55
N LEU A 26 10.96 6.23 -1.56
CA LEU A 26 12.22 5.49 -1.70
C LEU A 26 13.40 6.46 -1.88
N LEU A 27 13.24 7.50 -2.70
CA LEU A 27 14.26 8.55 -2.86
C LEU A 27 14.56 9.28 -1.54
N LEU A 28 13.54 9.60 -0.74
CA LEU A 28 13.72 10.24 0.56
C LEU A 28 14.46 9.34 1.56
N LEU A 29 14.22 8.02 1.52
CA LEU A 29 14.96 7.05 2.34
C LEU A 29 16.44 6.97 1.95
N SER A 30 16.75 7.11 0.67
CA SER A 30 18.13 7.12 0.16
C SER A 30 18.92 8.39 0.47
N VAL A 31 18.30 9.45 1.01
CA VAL A 31 19.03 10.64 1.46
C VAL A 31 19.54 10.39 2.89
N PRO A 32 20.87 10.30 3.13
CA PRO A 32 21.44 10.05 4.45
C PRO A 32 21.39 11.31 5.33
N SER A 33 20.19 11.78 5.63
CA SER A 33 19.94 12.93 6.49
C SER A 33 18.76 12.65 7.41
N GLN A 34 18.84 13.12 8.65
CA GLN A 34 17.75 12.96 9.62
C GLN A 34 16.45 13.61 9.11
N ALA A 35 16.56 14.75 8.42
CA ALA A 35 15.42 15.42 7.80
C ALA A 35 14.79 14.58 6.67
N GLY A 36 15.60 13.91 5.83
CA GLY A 36 15.13 13.00 4.78
C GLY A 36 14.41 11.79 5.35
N GLN A 37 14.99 11.16 6.38
CA GLN A 37 14.39 10.00 7.07
C GLN A 37 13.07 10.38 7.77
N MET A 38 13.01 11.50 8.49
CA MET A 38 11.77 11.99 9.11
C MET A 38 10.70 12.30 8.05
N SER A 39 11.10 12.91 6.92
CA SER A 39 10.19 13.20 5.81
C SER A 39 9.66 11.91 5.17
N ALA A 40 10.50 10.88 5.01
CA ALA A 40 10.09 9.58 4.52
C ALA A 40 9.08 8.90 5.46
N VAL A 41 9.29 8.96 6.78
CA VAL A 41 8.35 8.45 7.79
C VAL A 41 7.01 9.18 7.72
N CYS A 42 7.03 10.52 7.67
CA CYS A 42 5.81 11.31 7.51
C CYS A 42 5.06 10.95 6.23
N LEU A 43 5.77 10.82 5.10
CA LEU A 43 5.18 10.47 3.82
C LEU A 43 4.60 9.05 3.83
N PHE A 44 5.30 8.09 4.45
CA PHE A 44 4.83 6.72 4.65
C PHE A 44 3.50 6.71 5.42
N VAL A 45 3.46 7.38 6.58
CA VAL A 45 2.26 7.46 7.42
C VAL A 45 1.10 8.09 6.67
N LEU A 46 1.33 9.19 5.94
CA LEU A 46 0.29 9.84 5.14
C LEU A 46 -0.22 8.94 4.00
N ALA A 47 0.68 8.21 3.34
CA ALA A 47 0.34 7.27 2.27
C ALA A 47 -0.50 6.09 2.79
N SER A 48 -0.14 5.53 3.95
CA SER A 48 -0.90 4.47 4.62
C SER A 48 -2.25 4.95 5.14
N LEU A 49 -2.33 6.16 5.70
CA LEU A 49 -3.61 6.73 6.11
C LEU A 49 -4.55 6.96 4.93
N SER A 50 -3.99 7.38 3.78
CA SER A 50 -4.78 7.59 2.56
C SER A 50 -5.48 6.31 2.07
N ASP A 51 -4.86 5.14 2.26
CA ASP A 51 -5.47 3.81 1.99
C ASP A 51 -6.67 3.52 2.87
N TYR A 52 -6.53 3.78 4.16
CA TYR A 52 -7.65 3.60 5.06
C TYR A 52 -8.84 4.48 4.65
N TYR A 53 -8.57 5.73 4.27
CA TYR A 53 -9.62 6.66 3.88
C TYR A 53 -10.25 6.33 2.52
N ASP A 54 -9.49 5.90 1.51
CA ASP A 54 -10.05 5.53 0.20
C ASP A 54 -11.02 4.33 0.33
N GLY A 55 -10.68 3.33 1.15
CA GLY A 55 -11.51 2.15 1.40
C GLY A 55 -12.75 2.47 2.24
N VAL A 56 -12.67 3.43 3.17
CA VAL A 56 -13.85 3.96 3.89
C VAL A 56 -14.77 4.72 2.94
N LEU A 57 -14.21 5.56 2.06
CA LEU A 57 -14.98 6.33 1.08
C LEU A 57 -15.67 5.40 0.08
N ALA A 58 -14.94 4.43 -0.48
CA ALA A 58 -15.49 3.44 -1.42
C ALA A 58 -16.66 2.65 -0.82
N ARG A 59 -16.57 2.26 0.46
CA ARG A 59 -17.66 1.60 1.20
C ARG A 59 -18.86 2.52 1.43
N ARG A 60 -18.64 3.76 1.85
CA ARG A 60 -19.72 4.73 2.13
C ARG A 60 -20.50 5.13 0.88
N PHE A 61 -19.82 5.28 -0.26
CA PHE A 61 -20.46 5.72 -1.51
C PHE A 61 -20.94 4.56 -2.39
N GLY A 62 -20.74 3.30 -1.99
CA GLY A 62 -21.12 2.13 -2.79
C GLY A 62 -20.37 2.05 -4.13
N VAL A 63 -19.22 2.74 -4.23
CA VAL A 63 -18.42 2.79 -5.45
C VAL A 63 -17.27 1.82 -5.29
N ARG A 64 -17.48 0.58 -5.75
CA ARG A 64 -16.40 -0.38 -5.98
C ARG A 64 -16.16 -0.49 -7.48
N SER A 65 -15.04 0.04 -7.95
CA SER A 65 -14.61 -0.16 -9.35
C SER A 65 -13.79 -1.46 -9.44
N ARG A 66 -13.95 -2.23 -10.53
CA ARG A 66 -13.13 -3.44 -10.75
C ARG A 66 -11.63 -3.13 -10.76
N LEU A 67 -11.25 -1.96 -11.30
CA LEU A 67 -9.86 -1.52 -11.35
C LEU A 67 -9.30 -1.22 -9.96
N GLY A 68 -10.03 -0.48 -9.12
CA GLY A 68 -9.62 -0.18 -7.74
C GLY A 68 -9.39 -1.45 -6.92
N GLN A 69 -10.27 -2.45 -7.05
CA GLN A 69 -10.11 -3.74 -6.37
C GLN A 69 -8.79 -4.46 -6.67
N TYR A 70 -8.21 -4.29 -7.87
CA TYR A 70 -6.90 -4.83 -8.20
C TYR A 70 -5.75 -3.88 -7.85
N LEU A 71 -5.97 -2.57 -7.99
CA LEU A 71 -4.95 -1.56 -7.73
C LEU A 71 -4.67 -1.39 -6.24
N ASP A 72 -5.67 -1.50 -5.36
CA ASP A 72 -5.50 -1.26 -3.92
C ASP A 72 -4.52 -2.28 -3.29
N PRO A 73 -4.68 -3.61 -3.49
CA PRO A 73 -3.73 -4.59 -2.96
C PRO A 73 -2.34 -4.49 -3.62
N LEU A 74 -2.28 -4.04 -4.87
CA LEU A 74 -1.01 -3.87 -5.58
C LEU A 74 -0.25 -2.65 -5.04
N ALA A 75 -0.94 -1.52 -4.83
CA ALA A 75 -0.37 -0.31 -4.26
C ALA A 75 0.15 -0.54 -2.84
N ASP A 76 -0.60 -1.30 -2.02
CA ASP A 76 -0.17 -1.67 -0.67
C ASP A 76 1.13 -2.50 -0.69
N LYS A 77 1.20 -3.53 -1.54
CA LYS A 77 2.41 -4.36 -1.69
C LYS A 77 3.60 -3.56 -2.19
N ILE A 78 3.40 -2.65 -3.15
CA ILE A 78 4.47 -1.77 -3.66
C ILE A 78 4.99 -0.85 -2.55
N LEU A 79 4.09 -0.26 -1.74
CA LEU A 79 4.47 0.60 -0.64
C LEU A 79 5.27 -0.19 0.41
N ILE A 80 4.71 -1.28 0.94
CA ILE A 80 5.36 -2.06 2.01
C ILE A 80 6.65 -2.69 1.52
N LEU A 81 6.62 -3.50 0.45
CA LEU A 81 7.82 -4.19 -0.03
C LEU A 81 8.87 -3.20 -0.53
N GLY A 82 8.46 -2.13 -1.21
CA GLY A 82 9.36 -1.07 -1.65
C GLY A 82 10.09 -0.44 -0.46
N THR A 83 9.37 -0.04 0.58
CA THR A 83 9.98 0.52 1.80
C THR A 83 10.95 -0.46 2.47
N PHE A 84 10.58 -1.73 2.62
CA PHE A 84 11.45 -2.74 3.21
C PHE A 84 12.70 -3.03 2.36
N ILE A 85 12.56 -3.05 1.04
CA ILE A 85 13.70 -3.20 0.11
C ILE A 85 14.64 -2.01 0.23
N ALA A 86 14.12 -0.77 0.24
CA ALA A 86 14.95 0.42 0.42
C ALA A 86 15.69 0.39 1.76
N LEU A 87 15.02 0.02 2.85
CA LEU A 87 15.67 -0.12 4.16
C LEU A 87 16.75 -1.21 4.17
N ALA A 88 16.52 -2.34 3.48
CA ALA A 88 17.52 -3.40 3.37
C ALA A 88 18.75 -3.01 2.52
N LEU A 89 18.58 -2.10 1.56
CA LEU A 89 19.65 -1.55 0.74
C LEU A 89 20.47 -0.48 1.50
N GLU A 90 19.78 0.46 2.16
CA GLU A 90 20.41 1.61 2.83
C GLU A 90 20.94 1.25 4.23
N ALA A 91 20.30 0.30 4.91
CA ALA A 91 20.63 -0.09 6.28
C ALA A 91 20.54 -1.62 6.48
N PRO A 92 21.42 -2.40 5.82
CA PRO A 92 21.37 -3.87 5.85
C PRO A 92 21.57 -4.46 7.25
N ASP A 93 22.25 -3.75 8.15
CA ASP A 93 22.43 -4.15 9.55
C ASP A 93 21.14 -4.03 10.38
N LEU A 94 20.22 -3.13 9.98
CA LEU A 94 18.92 -2.94 10.63
C LEU A 94 17.85 -3.83 10.00
N VAL A 95 17.82 -3.92 8.67
CA VAL A 95 16.82 -4.70 7.93
C VAL A 95 17.54 -5.73 7.05
N PRO A 96 17.75 -6.96 7.55
CA PRO A 96 18.38 -8.00 6.76
C PRO A 96 17.44 -8.53 5.67
N TRP A 97 18.00 -8.96 4.53
CA TRP A 97 17.23 -9.48 3.39
C TRP A 97 16.28 -10.63 3.72
N TRP A 98 16.63 -11.48 4.69
CA TRP A 98 15.74 -12.56 5.13
C TRP A 98 14.43 -12.03 5.72
N ALA A 99 14.44 -10.84 6.36
CA ALA A 99 13.23 -10.22 6.90
C ALA A 99 12.32 -9.73 5.76
N VAL A 100 12.89 -9.15 4.71
CA VAL A 100 12.15 -8.74 3.49
C VAL A 100 11.48 -9.95 2.86
N VAL A 101 12.22 -11.05 2.69
CA VAL A 101 11.68 -12.31 2.13
C VAL A 101 10.60 -12.90 3.04
N ALA A 102 10.79 -12.89 4.36
CA ALA A 102 9.81 -13.40 5.31
C ALA A 102 8.49 -12.61 5.25
N ILE A 103 8.55 -11.28 5.14
CA ILE A 103 7.37 -10.42 5.00
C ILE A 103 6.67 -10.68 3.67
N ALA A 104 7.42 -10.73 2.57
CA ALA A 104 6.86 -11.02 1.24
C ALA A 104 6.17 -12.39 1.21
N LEU A 105 6.81 -13.42 1.76
CA LEU A 105 6.27 -14.77 1.85
C LEU A 105 4.99 -14.78 2.71
N ARG A 106 5.03 -14.15 3.89
CA ARG A 106 3.86 -14.04 4.77
C ARG A 106 2.69 -13.39 4.03
N ASP A 107 2.93 -12.32 3.29
CA ASP A 107 1.90 -11.60 2.56
C ASP A 107 1.26 -12.46 1.45
N VAL A 108 2.08 -13.19 0.69
CA VAL A 108 1.60 -14.16 -0.31
C VAL A 108 0.79 -15.27 0.34
N VAL A 109 1.30 -15.87 1.42
CA VAL A 109 0.62 -16.96 2.14
C VAL A 109 -0.74 -16.48 2.68
N VAL A 110 -0.80 -15.32 3.31
CA VAL A 110 -2.07 -14.76 3.82
C VAL A 110 -3.05 -14.47 2.68
N THR A 111 -2.56 -13.94 1.55
CA THR A 111 -3.40 -13.68 0.37
C THR A 111 -3.99 -14.98 -0.19
N VAL A 112 -3.16 -16.03 -0.31
CA VAL A 112 -3.58 -17.34 -0.82
C VAL A 112 -4.54 -18.05 0.14
N LEU A 113 -4.27 -18.00 1.44
CA LEU A 113 -5.15 -18.61 2.44
C LEU A 113 -6.52 -17.90 2.46
N ARG A 114 -6.54 -16.58 2.33
CA ARG A 114 -7.80 -15.80 2.22
C ARG A 114 -8.58 -16.18 0.97
N SER A 115 -7.94 -16.21 -0.19
CA SER A 115 -8.62 -16.57 -1.44
C SER A 115 -9.11 -18.02 -1.45
N TRP A 116 -8.36 -18.93 -0.83
CA TRP A 116 -8.79 -20.31 -0.61
C TRP A 116 -10.01 -20.37 0.31
N ALA A 117 -10.01 -19.69 1.46
CA ALA A 117 -11.16 -19.66 2.37
C ALA A 117 -12.44 -19.11 1.71
N GLU A 118 -12.32 -18.02 0.94
CA GLU A 118 -13.42 -17.43 0.17
C GLU A 118 -14.00 -18.42 -0.87
N ALA A 119 -13.15 -19.23 -1.52
CA ALA A 119 -13.60 -20.23 -2.49
C ALA A 119 -14.44 -21.36 -1.87
N TYR A 120 -14.26 -21.64 -0.58
CA TYR A 120 -15.04 -22.64 0.17
C TYR A 120 -16.21 -22.04 0.96
N GLY A 121 -16.52 -20.75 0.74
CA GLY A 121 -17.69 -20.09 1.35
C GLY A 121 -17.51 -19.73 2.84
N GLN A 122 -16.29 -19.80 3.38
CA GLN A 122 -15.99 -19.29 4.71
C GLN A 122 -15.32 -17.92 4.57
N THR A 123 -16.08 -16.85 4.84
CA THR A 123 -15.52 -15.50 4.95
C THR A 123 -14.74 -15.40 6.26
N LEU A 124 -13.41 -15.27 6.16
CA LEU A 124 -12.51 -14.89 7.26
C LEU A 124 -12.57 -13.38 7.52
#